data_AF-A0AAV6TIW9-F1
#
_entry.id   AF-A0AAV6TIW9-F1
#
_cell.length_a   1.000
_cell.length_b   1.000
_cell.length_c   1.000
_cell.angle_alpha   90.00
_cell.angle_beta   90.00
_cell.angle_gamma   90.00
#
_symmetry.space_group_name_H-M   'P 1'
#
loop_
_entity.id
_entity.type
_entity.pdbx_description
1 polymer ?
#
loop_
_entity_poly.entity_id
_entity_poly.type
_entity_poly.pdbx_seq_one_letter_code
_entity_poly.pdbx_strand_id
1 'polypeptide(L)'
;MLLDLSDVLKINVYELGKTYLKLSSELRINTPAIDPILYIARFAHQLQFAEKENEVALTATKLVRRMKSDWIHFGRRPSGLCGAALLVAARLHGFNRTIDDVIKVVKVCQATVRKRLNEFGDTPSGKLSIEDFMTVDLSEEQDPPSFKNARKKIRELDDDNKVKDLENQVVEFQKQIEKALESTKRKSMYSKYAEEAGESSSVSSSPESE
;
A
#
# COMPACT_ATOMS: atom_id res chain seq x y z
N MET A 1 22.87 8.83 -14.11
CA MET A 1 22.51 7.93 -12.99
C MET A 1 23.36 6.67 -13.08
N LEU A 2 23.56 5.93 -11.98
CA LEU A 2 24.32 4.66 -12.01
C LEU A 2 23.72 3.64 -12.99
N LEU A 3 22.39 3.64 -13.13
CA LEU A 3 21.68 2.84 -14.13
C LEU A 3 22.06 3.22 -15.56
N ASP A 4 22.15 4.51 -15.88
CA ASP A 4 22.54 4.96 -17.23
C ASP A 4 23.95 4.46 -17.58
N LEU A 5 24.88 4.43 -16.62
CA LEU A 5 26.24 3.90 -16.82
C LEU A 5 26.24 2.37 -17.00
N SER A 6 25.44 1.67 -16.21
CA SER A 6 25.22 0.22 -16.32
C SER A 6 24.63 -0.16 -17.69
N ASP A 7 23.68 0.63 -18.21
CA ASP A 7 23.05 0.41 -19.51
C ASP A 7 24.03 0.58 -20.69
N VAL A 8 24.97 1.52 -20.59
CA VAL A 8 26.03 1.74 -21.60
C VAL A 8 27.08 0.64 -21.55
N LEU A 9 27.54 0.28 -20.34
CA LEU A 9 28.59 -0.73 -20.16
C LEU A 9 28.08 -2.17 -20.30
N LYS A 10 26.76 -2.39 -20.29
CA LYS A 10 26.12 -3.72 -20.28
C LYS A 10 26.57 -4.60 -19.10
N ILE A 11 26.87 -3.96 -17.97
CA ILE A 11 27.28 -4.62 -16.70
C ILE A 11 26.15 -4.47 -15.68
N ASN A 12 26.01 -5.43 -14.77
CA ASN A 12 25.01 -5.37 -13.70
C ASN A 12 25.24 -4.16 -12.77
N VAL A 13 24.20 -3.35 -12.55
CA VAL A 13 24.23 -2.18 -11.66
C VAL A 13 24.68 -2.50 -10.23
N TYR A 14 24.39 -3.71 -9.73
CA TYR A 14 24.79 -4.13 -8.38
C TYR A 14 26.31 -4.34 -8.26
N GLU A 15 26.95 -4.84 -9.32
CA GLU A 15 28.40 -5.02 -9.36
C GLU A 15 29.11 -3.67 -9.41
N LEU A 16 28.61 -2.76 -10.26
CA LEU A 16 29.11 -1.39 -10.35
C LEU A 16 28.95 -0.64 -9.03
N GLY A 17 27.82 -0.80 -8.35
CA GLY A 17 27.56 -0.24 -7.02
C GLY A 17 28.51 -0.80 -5.96
N LYS A 18 28.80 -2.10 -5.98
CA LYS A 18 29.73 -2.75 -5.04
C LYS A 18 31.15 -2.20 -5.22
N THR A 19 31.62 -2.06 -6.46
CA THR A 19 32.94 -1.51 -6.76
C THR A 19 33.02 -0.03 -6.39
N TYR A 20 31.98 0.75 -6.68
CA TYR A 20 31.88 2.15 -6.25
C TYR A 20 31.98 2.31 -4.72
N LEU A 21 31.24 1.50 -3.96
CA LEU A 21 31.26 1.55 -2.49
C LEU A 21 32.64 1.18 -1.93
N LYS A 22 33.29 0.16 -2.49
CA LYS A 22 34.67 -0.21 -2.12
C LYS A 22 35.64 0.95 -2.37
N LEU A 23 35.59 1.54 -3.56
CA LEU A 23 36.46 2.66 -3.93
C LEU A 23 36.22 3.88 -3.04
N SER A 24 34.96 4.24 -2.80
CA SER A 24 34.57 5.36 -1.92
C SER A 24 35.04 5.14 -0.49
N SER A 25 34.95 3.91 0.02
CA SER A 25 35.41 3.54 1.36
C SER A 25 36.93 3.63 1.48
N GLU A 26 37.67 3.09 0.52
CA GLU A 26 39.14 3.06 0.55
C GLU A 26 39.73 4.46 0.39
N LEU A 27 39.16 5.28 -0.50
CA LEU A 27 39.58 6.66 -0.74
C LEU A 27 39.01 7.66 0.28
N ARG A 28 38.17 7.21 1.23
CA ARG A 28 37.47 8.04 2.23
C ARG A 28 36.71 9.22 1.62
N ILE A 29 36.10 9.00 0.46
CA ILE A 29 35.30 10.01 -0.23
C ILE A 29 33.91 10.01 0.39
N ASN A 30 33.50 11.16 0.94
CA ASN A 30 32.13 11.38 1.42
C ASN A 30 31.28 12.00 0.30
N THR A 31 30.49 11.17 -0.38
CA THR A 31 29.62 11.64 -1.46
C THR A 31 28.30 12.21 -0.91
N PRO A 32 27.92 13.45 -1.23
CA PRO A 32 26.68 14.04 -0.75
C PRO A 32 25.45 13.35 -1.37
N ALA A 33 24.33 13.41 -0.65
CA ALA A 33 23.05 12.95 -1.18
C ALA A 33 22.60 13.82 -2.36
N ILE A 34 22.22 13.18 -3.46
CA ILE A 34 21.77 13.87 -4.68
C ILE A 34 20.32 14.35 -4.49
N ASP A 35 20.06 15.61 -4.80
CA ASP A 35 18.68 16.14 -4.79
C ASP A 35 17.89 15.60 -6.00
N PRO A 36 16.70 14.98 -5.80
CA PRO A 36 15.87 14.48 -6.89
C PRO A 36 15.46 15.54 -7.91
N ILE A 37 15.39 16.82 -7.51
CA ILE A 37 14.98 17.93 -8.40
C ILE A 37 15.88 18.03 -9.63
N LEU A 38 17.17 17.69 -9.48
CA LEU A 38 18.15 17.73 -10.57
C LEU A 38 17.80 16.81 -11.73
N TYR A 39 17.01 15.74 -11.48
CA TYR A 39 16.62 14.81 -12.54
C TYR A 39 15.43 15.31 -13.38
N ILE A 40 14.64 16.26 -12.85
CA ILE A 40 13.38 16.68 -13.47
C ILE A 40 13.63 17.32 -14.83
N ALA A 41 14.56 18.28 -14.93
CA ALA A 41 14.87 18.95 -16.18
C ALA A 41 15.27 17.95 -17.28
N ARG A 42 16.16 17.00 -16.94
CA ARG A 42 16.61 15.97 -17.88
C ARG A 42 15.48 15.05 -18.33
N PHE A 43 14.62 14.63 -17.40
CA PHE A 43 13.50 13.75 -17.73
C PHE A 43 12.37 14.46 -18.47
N ALA A 44 12.12 15.73 -18.17
CA ALA A 44 11.14 16.55 -18.89
C ALA A 44 11.53 16.69 -20.37
N HIS A 45 12.82 16.96 -20.62
CA HIS A 45 13.37 17.02 -21.97
C HIS A 45 13.20 15.70 -22.74
N GLN A 46 13.48 14.57 -22.09
CA GLN A 46 13.32 13.25 -22.70
C GLN A 46 11.85 12.87 -22.98
N LEU A 47 10.89 13.46 -22.26
CA LEU A 47 9.45 13.23 -22.44
C LEU A 47 8.79 14.16 -23.47
N GLN A 48 9.56 15.12 -24.02
CA GLN A 48 9.16 16.00 -25.12
C GLN A 48 7.79 16.67 -24.89
N PHE A 49 7.74 17.66 -24.01
CA PHE A 49 6.53 18.43 -23.69
C PHE A 49 6.33 19.67 -24.58
N ALA A 50 6.96 19.69 -25.76
CA ALA A 50 6.93 20.81 -26.71
C ALA A 50 7.25 22.15 -26.02
N GLU A 51 6.49 23.22 -26.31
CA GLU A 51 6.73 24.56 -25.78
C GLU A 51 6.50 24.69 -24.26
N LYS A 52 5.75 23.74 -23.66
CA LYS A 52 5.39 23.76 -22.23
C LYS A 52 6.36 22.98 -21.35
N GLU A 53 7.51 22.55 -21.87
CA GLU A 53 8.49 21.77 -21.11
C GLU A 53 8.94 22.46 -19.81
N ASN A 54 9.21 23.76 -19.89
CA ASN A 54 9.63 24.54 -18.72
C ASN A 54 8.52 24.64 -17.66
N GLU A 55 7.28 24.86 -18.08
CA GLU A 55 6.13 24.94 -17.17
C GLU A 55 5.89 23.60 -16.46
N VAL A 56 5.95 22.50 -17.21
CA VAL A 56 5.83 21.13 -16.66
C VAL A 56 6.95 20.84 -15.68
N ALA A 57 8.20 21.20 -16.02
CA ALA A 57 9.36 20.99 -15.15
C ALA A 57 9.28 21.81 -13.85
N LEU A 58 8.79 23.05 -13.91
CA LEU A 58 8.58 23.89 -12.72
C LEU A 58 7.50 23.30 -11.80
N THR A 59 6.36 22.90 -12.36
CA THR A 59 5.28 22.25 -11.58
C THR A 59 5.75 20.92 -10.98
N ALA A 60 6.47 20.09 -11.75
CA ALA A 60 7.05 18.85 -11.26
C ALA A 60 8.07 19.12 -10.13
N THR A 61 8.86 20.18 -10.23
CA THR A 61 9.81 20.59 -9.19
C THR A 61 9.09 20.96 -7.90
N LYS A 62 7.99 21.72 -8.00
CA LYS A 62 7.16 22.06 -6.84
C LYS A 62 6.56 20.82 -6.19
N LEU A 63 6.06 19.87 -6.99
CA LEU A 63 5.56 18.57 -6.50
C LEU A 63 6.65 17.77 -5.77
N VAL A 64 7.84 17.66 -6.34
CA VAL A 64 8.96 16.94 -5.70
C VAL A 64 9.40 17.60 -4.40
N ARG A 65 9.44 18.94 -4.34
CA ARG A 65 9.71 19.66 -3.09
C ARG A 65 8.67 19.33 -2.03
N ARG A 66 7.38 19.31 -2.39
CA ARG A 66 6.33 18.94 -1.45
C ARG A 66 6.46 17.49 -0.97
N MET A 67 6.69 16.56 -1.89
CA MET A 67 6.96 15.16 -1.54
C MET A 67 8.20 14.99 -0.65
N LYS A 68 9.16 15.91 -0.73
CA LYS A 68 10.34 15.95 0.14
C LYS A 68 9.94 16.31 1.57
N SER A 69 9.15 17.37 1.74
CA SER A 69 8.57 17.80 3.03
C SER A 69 7.63 16.76 3.65
N ASP A 70 6.92 15.99 2.82
CA ASP A 70 6.07 14.87 3.26
C ASP A 70 6.87 13.57 3.55
N TRP A 71 8.21 13.63 3.54
CA TRP A 71 9.12 12.50 3.81
C TRP A 71 8.94 11.26 2.92
N ILE A 72 8.26 11.40 1.77
CA ILE A 72 8.01 10.30 0.81
C ILE A 72 9.31 9.86 0.12
N HIS A 73 10.32 10.73 0.07
CA HIS A 73 11.60 10.52 -0.60
C HIS A 73 12.62 9.71 0.23
N PHE A 74 12.50 9.71 1.55
CA PHE A 74 13.57 9.26 2.46
C PHE A 74 13.83 7.75 2.36
N GLY A 75 15.09 7.37 2.08
CA GLY A 75 15.50 5.97 1.91
C GLY A 75 14.97 5.31 0.63
N ARG A 76 14.51 6.10 -0.35
CA ARG A 76 13.88 5.59 -1.58
C ARG A 76 14.59 6.11 -2.82
N ARG A 77 14.37 5.43 -3.95
CA ARG A 77 15.00 5.82 -5.23
C ARG A 77 14.41 7.16 -5.72
N PRO A 78 15.25 8.19 -5.93
CA PRO A 78 14.79 9.52 -6.33
C PRO A 78 14.13 9.52 -7.71
N SER A 79 14.60 8.69 -8.65
CA SER A 79 14.04 8.59 -10.00
C SER A 79 12.54 8.31 -9.97
N GLY A 80 12.09 7.35 -9.15
CA GLY A 80 10.67 7.00 -9.06
C GLY A 80 9.79 8.14 -8.56
N LEU A 81 10.33 9.01 -7.69
CA LEU A 81 9.65 10.20 -7.20
C LEU A 81 9.49 11.23 -8.31
N CYS A 82 10.57 11.51 -9.06
CA CYS A 82 10.55 12.42 -10.20
C CYS A 82 9.56 11.95 -11.28
N GLY A 83 9.52 10.64 -11.55
CA GLY A 83 8.59 10.06 -12.52
C GLY A 83 7.12 10.25 -12.12
N ALA A 84 6.79 10.06 -10.83
CA ALA A 84 5.44 10.31 -10.34
C ALA A 84 5.07 11.79 -10.42
N ALA A 85 5.97 12.69 -10.02
CA ALA A 85 5.76 14.13 -10.10
C ALA A 85 5.60 14.62 -11.55
N LEU A 86 6.42 14.13 -12.48
CA LEU A 86 6.32 14.46 -13.90
C LEU A 86 5.02 13.97 -14.52
N LEU A 87 4.53 12.79 -14.13
CA LEU A 87 3.26 12.27 -14.62
C LEU A 87 2.07 13.13 -14.17
N VAL A 88 2.08 13.58 -12.90
CA VAL A 88 1.06 14.51 -12.39
C VAL A 88 1.16 15.85 -13.08
N ALA A 89 2.36 16.44 -13.18
CA ALA A 89 2.59 17.72 -13.85
C ALA A 89 2.19 17.69 -15.33
N ALA A 90 2.53 16.62 -16.04
CA ALA A 90 2.11 16.42 -17.43
C ALA A 90 0.59 16.48 -17.57
N ARG A 91 -0.14 15.79 -16.67
CA ARG A 91 -1.61 15.77 -16.68
C ARG A 91 -2.21 17.16 -16.38
N LEU A 92 -1.60 17.92 -15.46
CA LEU A 92 -2.02 19.29 -15.15
C LEU A 92 -1.90 20.24 -16.36
N HIS A 93 -0.86 20.06 -17.17
CA HIS A 93 -0.61 20.89 -18.36
C HIS A 93 -1.29 20.38 -19.64
N GLY A 94 -2.15 19.37 -19.54
CA GLY A 94 -2.92 18.80 -20.65
C GLY A 94 -2.20 17.72 -21.47
N PHE A 95 -1.04 17.24 -21.02
CA PHE A 95 -0.33 16.14 -21.67
C PHE A 95 -0.71 14.79 -21.06
N ASN A 96 -1.47 14.00 -21.81
CA ASN A 96 -1.90 12.67 -21.37
C ASN A 96 -0.82 11.62 -21.64
N ARG A 97 0.24 11.60 -20.84
CA ARG A 97 1.31 10.58 -20.90
C ARG A 97 0.90 9.32 -20.15
N THR A 98 1.25 8.15 -20.69
CA THR A 98 1.04 6.89 -20.00
C THR A 98 2.15 6.64 -18.97
N ILE A 99 1.88 5.80 -17.97
CA ILE A 99 2.94 5.38 -17.03
C ILE A 99 4.07 4.68 -17.78
N ASP A 100 3.74 3.96 -18.85
CA ASP A 100 4.70 3.20 -19.65
C ASP A 100 5.67 4.09 -20.42
N ASP A 101 5.26 5.30 -20.80
CA ASP A 101 6.14 6.28 -21.42
C ASP A 101 7.11 6.88 -20.40
N VAL A 102 6.62 7.16 -19.19
CA VAL A 102 7.44 7.74 -18.12
C VAL A 102 8.50 6.74 -17.61
N ILE A 103 8.15 5.46 -17.44
CA ILE A 103 9.11 4.45 -16.95
C ILE A 103 10.28 4.21 -17.92
N LYS A 104 10.08 4.36 -19.23
CA LYS A 104 11.14 4.22 -20.24
C LYS A 104 12.26 5.25 -20.03
N VAL A 105 11.89 6.44 -19.58
CA VAL A 105 12.79 7.57 -19.29
C VAL A 105 13.41 7.44 -17.91
N VAL A 106 12.59 7.17 -16.89
CA VAL A 106 12.99 7.21 -15.48
C VAL A 106 13.71 5.92 -15.03
N LYS A 107 13.59 4.83 -15.80
CA LYS A 107 14.20 3.52 -15.54
C LYS A 107 13.79 2.91 -14.19
N VAL A 108 12.48 2.90 -13.92
CA VAL A 108 11.87 2.33 -12.71
C VAL A 108 10.66 1.47 -13.07
N CYS A 109 10.28 0.53 -12.21
CA CYS A 109 9.11 -0.32 -12.47
C CYS A 109 7.79 0.47 -12.35
N GLN A 110 6.79 0.08 -13.15
CA GLN A 110 5.45 0.68 -13.14
C GLN A 110 4.81 0.70 -11.74
N ALA A 111 4.95 -0.40 -10.99
CA ALA A 111 4.46 -0.52 -9.62
C ALA A 111 5.11 0.51 -8.66
N THR A 112 6.37 0.90 -8.91
CA THR A 112 7.06 1.89 -8.08
C THR A 112 6.45 3.27 -8.24
N VAL A 113 6.17 3.68 -9.49
CA VAL A 113 5.52 4.95 -9.81
C VAL A 113 4.11 4.99 -9.22
N ARG A 114 3.31 3.94 -9.43
CA ARG A 114 1.97 3.82 -8.82
C ARG A 114 2.02 3.94 -7.30
N LYS A 115 2.97 3.25 -6.65
CA LYS A 115 3.15 3.35 -5.20
C LYS A 115 3.49 4.76 -4.74
N ARG A 116 4.31 5.52 -5.49
CA ARG A 116 4.59 6.94 -5.16
C ARG A 116 3.33 7.79 -5.31
N LEU A 117 2.54 7.59 -6.36
CA LEU A 117 1.30 8.34 -6.61
C LEU A 117 0.29 8.11 -5.49
N ASN A 118 0.08 6.86 -5.09
CA ASN A 118 -0.85 6.53 -3.99
C ASN A 118 -0.38 7.16 -2.68
N GLU A 119 0.92 7.04 -2.34
CA GLU A 119 1.46 7.64 -1.12
C GLU A 119 1.32 9.18 -1.11
N PHE A 120 1.42 9.84 -2.27
CA PHE A 120 1.17 11.28 -2.39
C PHE A 120 -0.32 11.63 -2.31
N GLY A 121 -1.20 10.80 -2.90
CA GLY A 121 -2.65 10.96 -2.78
C GLY A 121 -3.16 10.85 -1.34
N ASP A 122 -2.47 10.07 -0.50
CA ASP A 122 -2.78 9.93 0.92
C ASP A 122 -2.33 11.15 1.77
N THR A 123 -1.47 12.04 1.25
CA THR A 123 -1.06 13.24 1.99
C THR A 123 -2.12 14.35 1.91
N PRO A 124 -2.13 15.29 2.86
CA PRO A 124 -3.04 16.44 2.80
C PRO A 124 -2.91 17.22 1.48
N SER A 125 -1.69 17.30 0.93
CA SER A 125 -1.42 18.00 -0.34
C SER A 125 -2.02 17.32 -1.55
N GLY A 126 -2.15 15.99 -1.54
CA GLY A 126 -2.83 15.25 -2.59
C GLY A 126 -4.35 15.49 -2.64
N LYS A 127 -4.94 16.04 -1.57
CA LYS A 127 -6.38 16.33 -1.45
C LYS A 127 -6.74 17.78 -1.79
N LEU A 128 -5.75 18.65 -1.96
CA LEU A 128 -5.97 20.04 -2.33
C LEU A 128 -6.45 20.17 -3.78
N SER A 129 -7.14 21.27 -4.08
CA SER A 129 -7.40 21.64 -5.46
C SER A 129 -6.10 22.02 -6.17
N ILE A 130 -6.11 21.97 -7.51
CA ILE A 130 -4.95 22.32 -8.33
C ILE A 130 -4.52 23.77 -8.07
N GLU A 131 -5.49 24.68 -7.94
CA GLU A 131 -5.26 26.11 -7.72
C GLU A 131 -4.69 26.37 -6.32
N ASP A 132 -5.25 25.71 -5.30
CA ASP A 132 -4.76 25.81 -3.93
C ASP A 132 -3.34 25.26 -3.81
N PHE A 133 -3.04 24.14 -4.48
CA PHE A 133 -1.70 23.58 -4.47
C PHE A 133 -0.64 24.52 -5.08
N MET A 134 -1.01 25.29 -6.10
CA MET A 134 -0.08 26.22 -6.75
C MET A 134 0.17 27.48 -5.92
N THR A 135 -0.75 27.86 -5.04
CA THR A 135 -0.70 29.10 -4.25
C THR A 135 -0.28 28.88 -2.80
N VAL A 136 -0.74 27.80 -2.16
CA VAL A 136 -0.56 27.52 -0.74
C VAL A 136 0.53 26.49 -0.53
N ASP A 137 1.58 26.87 0.21
CA ASP A 137 2.55 25.92 0.75
C ASP A 137 2.12 25.51 2.17
N LEU A 138 1.69 24.25 2.31
CA LEU A 138 1.37 23.67 3.61
C LEU A 138 2.64 23.56 4.47
N SER A 139 2.59 24.02 5.72
CA SER A 139 3.69 23.88 6.68
C SER A 139 3.75 22.51 7.35
N GLU A 140 2.62 21.80 7.41
CA GLU A 140 2.54 20.50 8.07
C GLU A 140 3.34 19.44 7.31
N GLU A 141 4.29 18.82 8.01
CA GLU A 141 5.03 17.66 7.55
C GLU A 141 4.26 16.37 7.85
N GLN A 142 4.64 15.30 7.15
CA GLN A 142 4.03 13.99 7.28
C GLN A 142 5.07 12.94 7.65
N ASP A 143 4.64 11.94 8.43
CA ASP A 143 5.49 10.81 8.77
C ASP A 143 5.88 10.00 7.52
N PRO A 144 7.12 9.47 7.46
CA PRO A 144 7.54 8.58 6.39
C PRO A 144 6.63 7.35 6.25
N PRO A 145 6.47 6.79 5.03
CA PRO A 145 5.62 5.61 4.80
C PRO A 145 5.97 4.38 5.65
N SER A 146 7.22 4.22 6.08
CA SER A 146 7.63 3.13 6.99
C SER A 146 6.92 3.21 8.34
N PHE A 147 6.81 4.42 8.91
CA PHE A 147 6.11 4.67 10.17
C PHE A 147 4.60 4.47 10.01
N LYS A 148 4.01 5.00 8.94
CA LYS A 148 2.57 4.83 8.64
C LYS A 148 2.20 3.35 8.50
N ASN A 149 2.99 2.58 7.74
CA ASN A 149 2.76 1.14 7.56
C ASN A 149 2.96 0.34 8.86
N ALA A 150 3.97 0.70 9.67
CA ALA A 150 4.19 0.05 10.95
C ALA A 150 2.99 0.26 11.91
N ARG A 151 2.51 1.52 12.04
CA ARG A 151 1.32 1.83 12.85
C ARG A 151 0.07 1.12 12.34
N LYS A 152 -0.13 1.09 11.02
CA LYS A 152 -1.27 0.38 10.41
C LYS A 152 -1.23 -1.10 10.75
N LYS A 153 -0.07 -1.74 10.62
CA LYS A 153 0.11 -3.16 10.96
C LYS A 153 -0.17 -3.45 12.44
N ILE A 154 0.29 -2.58 13.35
CA ILE A 154 0.00 -2.73 14.79
C ILE A 154 -1.52 -2.68 15.03
N ARG A 155 -2.21 -1.72 14.42
CA ARG A 155 -3.66 -1.58 14.55
C ARG A 155 -4.42 -2.80 13.99
N GLU A 156 -4.00 -3.31 12.84
CA GLU A 156 -4.57 -4.52 12.24
C GLU A 156 -4.42 -5.73 13.18
N LEU A 157 -3.26 -5.89 13.84
CA LEU A 157 -3.05 -6.95 14.83
C LEU A 157 -3.94 -6.79 16.08
N ASP A 158 -4.12 -5.57 16.57
CA ASP A 158 -4.99 -5.30 17.71
C ASP A 158 -6.46 -5.62 17.38
N ASP A 159 -6.90 -5.29 16.17
CA ASP A 159 -8.25 -5.58 15.71
C ASP A 159 -8.46 -7.09 15.49
N ASP A 160 -7.47 -7.80 14.92
CA ASP A 160 -7.49 -9.27 14.81
C ASP A 160 -7.55 -9.96 16.18
N ASN A 161 -6.85 -9.43 17.19
CA ASN A 161 -6.90 -9.97 18.55
C ASN A 161 -8.27 -9.77 19.19
N LYS A 162 -8.89 -8.59 19.03
CA LYS A 162 -10.25 -8.34 19.52
C LYS A 162 -11.27 -9.28 18.87
N VAL A 163 -11.13 -9.54 17.57
CA VAL A 163 -12.02 -10.48 16.86
C VAL A 163 -11.91 -11.88 17.47
N LYS A 164 -10.68 -12.37 17.73
CA LYS A 164 -10.49 -13.67 18.40
C LYS A 164 -11.07 -13.71 19.81
N ASP A 165 -10.95 -12.63 20.58
CA ASP A 165 -11.53 -12.55 21.91
C ASP A 165 -13.07 -12.59 21.87
N LEU A 166 -13.68 -11.92 20.89
CA LEU A 166 -15.12 -12.00 20.65
C LEU A 166 -15.56 -13.39 20.20
N GLU A 167 -14.81 -14.05 19.31
CA GLU A 167 -15.07 -15.44 18.90
C GLU A 167 -15.04 -16.38 20.11
N ASN A 168 -14.05 -16.24 20.99
CA ASN A 168 -13.95 -17.03 22.22
C ASN A 168 -15.15 -16.79 23.15
N GLN A 169 -15.61 -15.55 23.30
CA GLN A 169 -16.81 -15.22 24.07
C GLN A 169 -18.07 -15.84 23.47
N VAL A 170 -18.22 -15.81 22.15
CA VAL A 170 -19.36 -16.43 21.45
C VAL A 170 -19.39 -17.93 21.68
N VAL A 171 -18.25 -18.62 21.59
CA VAL A 171 -18.14 -20.06 21.87
C VAL A 171 -18.53 -20.38 23.32
N GLU A 172 -18.05 -19.58 24.27
CA GLU A 172 -18.39 -19.77 25.68
C GLU A 172 -19.89 -19.55 25.94
N PHE A 173 -20.49 -18.52 25.33
CA PHE A 173 -21.94 -18.29 25.42
C PHE A 173 -22.75 -19.42 24.78
N GLN A 174 -22.33 -19.96 23.63
CA GLN A 174 -22.98 -21.12 23.01
C GLN A 174 -22.99 -22.32 23.97
N LYS A 175 -21.85 -22.62 24.61
CA LYS A 175 -21.74 -23.70 25.58
C LYS A 175 -22.65 -23.49 26.80
N GLN A 176 -22.77 -22.25 27.27
CA GLN A 176 -23.68 -21.92 28.37
C GLN A 176 -25.15 -22.09 27.98
N ILE A 177 -25.53 -21.68 26.76
CA ILE A 177 -26.90 -21.87 26.23
C ILE A 177 -27.23 -23.34 26.10
N GLU A 178 -26.32 -24.16 25.55
CA GLU A 178 -26.52 -25.60 25.41
C GLU A 178 -26.70 -26.27 26.77
N LYS A 179 -25.85 -25.94 27.75
CA LYS A 179 -25.98 -26.42 29.13
C LYS A 179 -27.31 -26.00 29.77
N ALA A 180 -27.78 -24.78 29.51
CA ALA A 180 -29.06 -24.29 30.01
C ALA A 180 -30.25 -25.03 29.38
N LEU A 181 -30.21 -25.29 28.07
CA LEU A 181 -31.21 -26.08 27.34
C LEU A 181 -31.26 -27.53 27.84
N GLU A 182 -30.12 -28.17 28.07
CA GLU A 182 -30.05 -29.51 28.67
C GLU A 182 -30.63 -29.55 30.09
N SER A 183 -30.30 -28.55 30.91
CA SER A 183 -30.82 -28.46 32.28
C SER A 183 -32.34 -28.24 32.30
N THR A 184 -32.88 -27.56 31.28
CA THR A 184 -34.32 -27.32 31.12
C THR A 184 -35.03 -28.58 30.62
N LYS A 185 -34.42 -29.35 29.68
CA LYS A 185 -34.91 -30.69 29.29
C LYS A 185 -35.02 -31.62 30.51
N ARG A 186 -34.03 -31.61 31.41
CA ARG A 186 -34.05 -32.43 32.64
C ARG A 186 -35.05 -31.95 33.70
N LYS A 187 -35.44 -30.67 33.70
CA LYS A 187 -36.43 -30.08 34.63
C LYS A 187 -37.87 -30.13 34.13
N SER A 188 -38.10 -30.45 32.85
CA SER A 188 -39.45 -30.71 32.35
C SER A 188 -39.97 -32.02 32.93
N MET A 189 -40.87 -31.91 33.92
CA MET A 189 -41.70 -32.99 34.49
C MET A 189 -42.42 -33.85 33.42
N TYR A 190 -42.51 -33.38 32.17
CA TYR A 190 -43.22 -34.05 31.08
C TYR A 190 -42.36 -34.94 30.17
N SER A 191 -41.04 -35.02 30.37
CA SER A 191 -40.18 -35.90 29.54
C SER A 191 -40.47 -37.40 29.74
N LYS A 192 -41.03 -37.81 30.88
CA LYS A 192 -41.39 -39.23 31.11
C LYS A 192 -42.60 -39.69 30.30
N TYR A 193 -43.49 -38.78 29.91
CA TYR A 193 -44.72 -39.12 29.17
C TYR A 193 -44.54 -39.20 27.65
N ALA A 194 -43.41 -38.74 27.12
CA ALA A 194 -43.13 -38.79 25.68
C ALA A 194 -42.52 -40.13 25.23
N GLU A 195 -41.84 -40.86 26.12
CA GLU A 195 -41.31 -42.21 25.81
C GLU A 195 -42.40 -43.29 25.91
N GLU A 196 -43.36 -43.18 26.83
CA GLU A 196 -44.47 -44.14 26.97
C GLU A 196 -45.51 -44.09 25.83
N ALA A 197 -45.56 -43.01 25.05
CA ALA A 197 -46.47 -42.90 23.89
C ALA A 197 -45.97 -43.64 22.63
N GLY A 198 -44.74 -44.17 22.65
CA GLY A 198 -44.12 -44.88 21.53
C GLY A 198 -44.30 -46.41 21.52
N GLU A 199 -44.78 -47.01 22.61
CA GLU A 199 -44.84 -48.49 22.75
C GLU A 199 -46.23 -49.11 22.56
N SER A 200 -47.30 -48.33 22.40
CA SER A 200 -48.65 -48.86 22.17
C SER A 200 -49.14 -48.74 20.71
N SER A 201 -48.34 -49.20 19.75
CA SER A 201 -48.85 -49.53 18.40
C SER A 201 -47.94 -50.52 17.68
N SER A 202 -47.85 -51.74 18.21
CA SER A 202 -47.46 -52.89 17.38
C SER A 202 -48.36 -54.09 17.67
N VAL A 203 -48.57 -54.90 16.62
CA VAL A 203 -49.38 -56.12 16.46
C VAL A 203 -50.74 -55.82 15.80
N SER A 204 -51.04 -56.21 14.55
CA SER A 204 -50.85 -57.52 13.86
C SER A 204 -50.24 -57.35 12.44
N SER A 205 -49.16 -58.02 12.01
CA SER A 205 -49.01 -59.45 11.64
C SER A 205 -50.01 -59.88 10.54
N SER A 206 -49.68 -60.34 9.31
CA SER A 206 -48.48 -60.94 8.71
C SER A 206 -48.60 -60.93 7.14
N PRO A 207 -47.98 -61.80 6.31
CA PRO A 207 -46.91 -61.40 5.39
C PRO A 207 -47.10 -61.85 3.91
N GLU A 208 -46.16 -61.44 3.05
CA GLU A 208 -45.66 -62.13 1.83
C GLU A 208 -46.61 -62.52 0.68
N SER A 209 -46.33 -62.04 -0.54
CA SER A 209 -45.70 -62.86 -1.60
C SER A 209 -45.69 -62.15 -2.97
N GLU A 210 -44.53 -62.24 -3.65
CA GLU A 210 -44.19 -61.96 -5.07
C GLU A 210 -44.05 -60.49 -5.55
#